data_AF-A0A269YD82-F1
#
_entry.id   AF-A0A269YD82-F1
#
_cell.length_a   1.000
_cell.length_b   1.000
_cell.length_c   1.000
_cell.angle_alpha   90.00
_cell.angle_beta   90.00
_cell.angle_gamma   90.00
#
_symmetry.space_group_name_H-M   'P 1'
#
loop_
_entity.id
_entity.type
_entity.pdbx_description
1 polymer ?
#
loop_
_entity_poly.entity_id
_entity_poly.type
_entity_poly.pdbx_seq_one_letter_code
_entity_poly.pdbx_strand_id
1 'polypeptide(L)'
;MNIKVVGDIRVGKIQPSLTGNPIVDDVLIQHFSDRLKEKLNSLQLSVDIIPDHFFDATKPCADIILMDRRIIDDLPDELLMNFKIIDIDHNDILRGNITGAVNALKRFDSGKHVFAI
;
A
#
# COMPACT_ATOMS: atom_id res chain seq x y z
N MET A 1 2.16 -1.07 -15.24
CA MET A 1 2.53 -0.27 -14.04
C MET A 1 2.38 -1.18 -12.84
N ASN A 2 3.30 -1.12 -11.88
CA ASN A 2 3.20 -1.92 -10.66
C ASN A 2 2.77 -1.03 -9.51
N ILE A 3 1.91 -1.55 -8.65
CA ILE A 3 1.53 -0.96 -7.38
C ILE A 3 1.84 -1.98 -6.30
N LYS A 4 2.68 -1.59 -5.35
CA LYS A 4 2.99 -2.40 -4.18
C LYS A 4 2.00 -2.09 -3.07
N VAL A 5 1.52 -3.12 -2.37
CA VAL A 5 0.65 -2.98 -1.19
C VAL A 5 1.43 -3.41 0.04
N VAL A 6 1.69 -2.47 0.94
CA VAL A 6 2.46 -2.67 2.18
C VAL A 6 1.51 -2.51 3.36
N GLY A 7 1.06 -3.63 3.93
CA GLY A 7 0.20 -3.67 5.12
C GLY A 7 0.92 -4.15 6.39
N ASP A 8 2.05 -4.84 6.23
CA ASP A 8 2.97 -5.27 7.30
C ASP A 8 4.41 -5.18 6.78
N ILE A 9 5.39 -5.23 7.69
CA ILE A 9 6.81 -5.34 7.33
C ILE A 9 7.43 -6.42 8.22
N ARG A 10 8.05 -7.43 7.61
CA ARG A 10 8.58 -8.63 8.31
C ARG A 10 10.08 -8.60 8.54
N VAL A 11 10.74 -7.49 8.20
CA VAL A 11 12.19 -7.34 8.26
C VAL A 11 12.57 -6.01 8.88
N GLY A 12 13.80 -5.94 9.41
CA GLY A 12 14.32 -4.73 10.04
C GLY A 12 13.94 -4.61 11.51
N LYS A 13 14.23 -3.44 12.08
CA LYS A 13 14.04 -3.15 13.51
C LYS A 13 12.58 -2.86 13.88
N ILE A 14 11.83 -2.27 12.96
CA ILE A 14 10.42 -1.95 13.12
C ILE A 14 9.66 -2.91 12.20
N GLN A 15 8.78 -3.71 12.80
CA GLN A 15 8.01 -4.74 12.10
C GLN A 15 6.52 -4.55 12.40
N PRO A 16 5.90 -3.49 11.85
CA PRO A 16 4.48 -3.29 11.96
C PRO A 16 3.72 -4.48 11.37
N SER A 17 2.58 -4.78 11.98
CA SER A 17 1.71 -5.90 11.59
C SER A 17 0.27 -5.44 11.58
N LEU A 18 -0.58 -6.11 10.81
CA LEU A 18 -2.00 -5.77 10.77
C LEU A 18 -2.72 -6.30 12.01
N THR A 19 -2.45 -7.56 12.35
CA THR A 19 -3.08 -8.28 13.46
C THR A 19 -2.08 -8.91 14.43
N GLY A 20 -0.79 -8.94 14.06
CA GLY A 20 0.25 -9.67 14.79
C GLY A 20 0.34 -11.15 14.44
N ASN A 21 -0.47 -11.64 13.50
CA ASN A 21 -0.39 -13.01 12.99
C ASN A 21 -0.03 -12.99 11.49
N PRO A 22 1.19 -13.41 11.10
CA PRO A 22 1.65 -13.35 9.71
C PRO A 22 0.74 -14.06 8.71
N ILE A 23 0.13 -15.19 9.11
CA ILE A 23 -0.78 -15.95 8.24
C ILE A 23 -2.06 -15.15 7.99
N VAL A 24 -2.59 -14.50 9.01
CA VAL A 24 -3.80 -13.67 8.89
C VAL A 24 -3.49 -12.42 8.08
N ASP A 25 -2.34 -11.79 8.34
CA ASP A 25 -1.90 -10.58 7.66
C ASP A 25 -1.67 -10.85 6.15
N ASP A 26 -1.06 -11.99 5.79
CA ASP A 26 -0.95 -12.45 4.39
C ASP A 26 -2.31 -12.50 3.70
N VAL A 27 -3.29 -13.16 4.33
CA VAL A 27 -4.63 -13.33 3.76
C VAL A 27 -5.35 -11.98 3.60
N LEU A 28 -5.21 -11.08 4.58
CA LEU A 28 -5.85 -9.76 4.54
C LEU A 28 -5.28 -8.88 3.43
N ILE A 29 -3.95 -8.81 3.33
CA ILE A 29 -3.26 -8.02 2.31
C ILE A 29 -3.54 -8.59 0.92
N GLN A 30 -3.52 -9.92 0.76
CA GLN A 30 -3.86 -10.57 -0.49
C GLN A 30 -5.31 -10.29 -0.90
N HIS A 31 -6.26 -10.46 0.02
CA HIS A 31 -7.68 -10.21 -0.24
C HIS A 31 -7.95 -8.75 -0.64
N PHE A 32 -7.32 -7.78 0.04
CA PHE A 32 -7.38 -6.38 -0.36
C PHE A 32 -6.82 -6.16 -1.77
N SER A 33 -5.64 -6.75 -2.04
CA SER A 33 -4.92 -6.63 -3.32
C SER A 33 -5.72 -7.21 -4.50
N ASP A 34 -6.32 -8.37 -4.32
CA ASP A 34 -7.14 -9.04 -5.32
C ASP A 34 -8.37 -8.20 -5.69
N ARG A 35 -9.09 -7.71 -4.67
CA ARG A 35 -10.25 -6.83 -4.89
C ARG A 35 -9.87 -5.55 -5.61
N LEU A 36 -8.71 -4.98 -5.28
CA LEU A 36 -8.22 -3.78 -5.95
C LEU A 36 -7.89 -4.08 -7.41
N LYS A 37 -7.18 -5.18 -7.68
CA LYS A 37 -6.84 -5.64 -9.02
C LYS A 37 -8.09 -5.88 -9.87
N GLU A 38 -9.08 -6.58 -9.34
CA GLU A 38 -10.38 -6.79 -9.99
C GLU A 38 -11.06 -5.46 -10.35
N LYS A 39 -11.09 -4.51 -9.40
CA LYS A 39 -11.72 -3.22 -9.63
C LYS A 39 -10.98 -2.40 -10.70
N LEU A 40 -9.66 -2.36 -10.68
CA LEU A 40 -8.87 -1.65 -11.69
C LEU A 40 -8.98 -2.29 -13.07
N ASN A 41 -8.97 -3.63 -13.14
CA ASN A 41 -9.22 -4.36 -14.39
C ASN A 41 -10.62 -4.06 -14.95
N SER A 42 -11.65 -3.95 -14.08
CA SER A 42 -13.01 -3.57 -14.52
C SER A 42 -13.08 -2.15 -15.10
N LEU A 43 -12.11 -1.29 -14.78
CA LEU A 43 -11.92 0.05 -15.33
C LEU A 43 -10.96 0.07 -16.54
N GLN A 44 -10.59 -1.10 -17.07
CA GLN A 44 -9.63 -1.26 -18.17
C GLN A 44 -8.23 -0.70 -17.88
N LEU A 45 -7.85 -0.60 -16.60
CA LEU A 45 -6.52 -0.19 -16.18
C LEU A 45 -5.66 -1.44 -15.97
N SER A 46 -4.69 -1.67 -16.86
CA SER A 46 -3.75 -2.77 -16.74
C SER A 46 -2.64 -2.42 -15.73
N VAL A 47 -2.86 -2.84 -14.49
CA VAL A 47 -1.98 -2.59 -13.36
C VAL A 47 -1.70 -3.90 -12.64
N ASP A 48 -0.44 -4.14 -12.28
CA ASP A 48 -0.10 -5.26 -11.42
C ASP A 48 -0.10 -4.81 -9.95
N ILE A 49 -0.83 -5.54 -9.12
CA ILE A 49 -0.95 -5.29 -7.68
C ILE A 49 -0.17 -6.37 -6.96
N ILE A 50 0.84 -5.96 -6.19
CA ILE A 50 1.83 -6.86 -5.58
C ILE A 50 1.85 -6.62 -4.07
N PRO A 51 1.37 -7.56 -3.25
CA PRO A 51 1.64 -7.56 -1.81
C PRO A 51 3.15 -7.53 -1.54
N ASP A 52 3.61 -6.62 -0.68
CA ASP A 52 5.02 -6.51 -0.31
C ASP A 52 5.18 -6.46 1.21
N HIS A 53 5.50 -7.63 1.79
CA HIS A 53 5.77 -7.84 3.21
C HIS A 53 7.22 -7.51 3.61
N PHE A 54 8.06 -7.17 2.63
CA PHE A 54 9.51 -7.01 2.78
C PHE A 54 9.97 -5.62 2.34
N PHE A 55 9.10 -4.62 2.51
CA PHE A 55 9.41 -3.25 2.18
C PHE A 55 10.72 -2.81 2.87
N ASP A 56 11.62 -2.24 2.07
CA ASP A 56 12.94 -1.81 2.49
C ASP A 56 13.14 -0.35 2.05
N ALA A 57 12.96 0.57 3.00
CA ALA A 57 13.04 2.00 2.74
C ALA A 57 14.46 2.47 2.35
N THR A 58 15.48 1.62 2.46
CA THR A 58 16.85 1.93 2.02
C THR A 58 17.08 1.67 0.53
N LYS A 59 16.15 0.97 -0.12
CA LYS A 59 16.27 0.63 -1.55
C LYS A 59 15.32 1.49 -2.38
N PRO A 60 15.81 2.12 -3.46
CA PRO A 60 14.95 2.91 -4.34
C PRO A 60 13.89 2.02 -4.98
N CYS A 61 12.66 2.55 -5.10
CA CYS A 61 11.55 1.88 -5.76
C CYS A 61 10.83 2.90 -6.66
N ALA A 62 10.67 2.55 -7.94
CA ALA A 62 9.98 3.40 -8.91
C ALA A 62 8.46 3.19 -8.93
N ASP A 63 7.98 2.13 -8.26
CA ASP A 63 6.58 1.74 -8.21
C ASP A 63 5.77 2.71 -7.32
N ILE A 64 4.45 2.74 -7.52
CA ILE A 64 3.54 3.38 -6.56
C ILE A 64 3.39 2.44 -5.37
N ILE A 65 3.44 2.99 -4.16
CA ILE A 65 3.31 2.23 -2.92
C ILE A 65 2.02 2.64 -2.23
N LEU A 66 1.11 1.69 -2.10
CA LEU A 66 -0.06 1.76 -1.26
C LEU A 66 0.34 1.26 0.14
N MET A 67 0.48 2.16 1.11
CA MET A 67 1.02 1.82 2.43
C MET A 67 0.00 2.08 3.54
N ASP A 68 -0.13 1.15 4.48
CA ASP A 68 -0.91 1.36 5.70
C ASP A 68 -0.41 2.63 6.42
N ARG A 69 -1.33 3.55 6.73
CA ARG A 69 -1.00 4.81 7.42
C ARG A 69 -0.24 4.58 8.72
N ARG A 70 -0.52 3.50 9.45
CA ARG A 70 0.23 3.20 10.69
C ARG A 70 1.71 2.92 10.44
N ILE A 71 2.05 2.34 9.29
CA ILE A 71 3.44 2.10 8.89
C ILE A 71 4.11 3.42 8.53
N ILE A 72 3.39 4.32 7.86
CA ILE A 72 3.87 5.67 7.55
C ILE A 72 4.20 6.41 8.86
N ASP A 73 3.28 6.36 9.83
CA ASP A 73 3.42 7.01 11.13
C ASP A 73 4.61 6.46 11.96
N ASP A 74 4.95 5.17 11.76
CA ASP A 74 6.05 4.49 12.45
C ASP A 74 7.43 4.70 11.78
N LEU A 75 7.47 5.16 10.52
CA LEU A 75 8.70 5.32 9.74
C LEU A 75 9.15 6.79 9.70
N PRO A 76 10.46 7.09 9.82
CA PRO A 76 10.98 8.45 9.67
C PRO A 76 10.68 9.04 8.29
N ASP A 77 10.19 10.30 8.25
CA ASP A 77 9.85 11.02 7.01
C ASP A 77 10.96 10.98 5.96
N GLU A 78 12.22 11.16 6.37
CA GLU A 78 13.41 11.16 5.48
C GLU A 78 13.52 9.87 4.65
N LEU A 79 13.09 8.73 5.21
CA LEU A 79 13.08 7.46 4.50
C LEU A 79 11.95 7.40 3.47
N LEU A 80 10.84 8.09 3.70
CA LEU A 80 9.64 8.04 2.86
C LEU A 80 9.67 9.05 1.71
N MET A 81 10.42 10.15 1.84
CA MET A 81 10.45 11.27 0.88
C MET A 81 10.80 10.88 -0.57
N ASN A 82 11.52 9.77 -0.77
CA ASN A 82 11.95 9.32 -2.09
C ASN A 82 10.97 8.37 -2.78
N PHE A 83 9.86 8.02 -2.13
CA PHE A 83 8.88 7.06 -2.62
C PHE A 83 7.58 7.72 -3.04
N LYS A 84 6.89 7.12 -4.01
CA LYS A 84 5.53 7.52 -4.40
C LYS A 84 4.52 6.79 -3.52
N ILE A 85 4.36 7.26 -2.29
CA ILE A 85 3.48 6.65 -1.30
C ILE A 85 2.08 7.27 -1.37
N ILE A 86 1.07 6.41 -1.32
CA ILE A 86 -0.33 6.76 -1.09
C ILE A 86 -0.72 6.03 0.20
N ASP A 87 -1.20 6.77 1.18
CA ASP A 87 -1.64 6.22 2.44
C ASP A 87 -2.98 5.48 2.29
N ILE A 88 -3.12 4.39 3.04
CA ILE A 88 -4.35 3.60 3.14
C ILE A 88 -4.76 3.51 4.60
N ASP A 89 -6.06 3.64 4.86
CA ASP A 89 -6.59 3.39 6.19
C ASP A 89 -6.39 1.93 6.58
N HIS A 90 -5.81 1.70 7.75
CA HIS A 90 -5.62 0.37 8.30
C HIS A 90 -6.89 -0.51 8.23
N ASN A 91 -8.05 0.05 8.56
CA ASN A 91 -9.31 -0.71 8.56
C ASN A 91 -9.78 -1.04 7.15
N ASP A 92 -9.38 -0.26 6.14
CA ASP A 92 -9.67 -0.57 4.74
C ASP A 92 -8.95 -1.85 4.32
N ILE A 93 -7.71 -2.05 4.76
CA ILE A 93 -6.96 -3.30 4.54
C ILE A 93 -7.64 -4.46 5.27
N LEU A 94 -7.91 -4.31 6.57
CA LEU A 94 -8.57 -5.34 7.39
C LEU A 94 -9.93 -5.80 6.82
N ARG A 95 -10.67 -4.90 6.16
CA ARG A 95 -12.00 -5.17 5.63
C ARG A 95 -12.02 -5.47 4.13
N GLY A 96 -10.87 -5.39 3.45
CA GLY A 96 -10.81 -5.43 1.99
C GLY A 96 -11.60 -4.30 1.31
N ASN A 97 -11.74 -3.14 1.96
CA ASN A 97 -12.43 -1.98 1.41
C ASN A 97 -11.48 -1.15 0.55
N ILE A 98 -11.60 -1.28 -0.76
CA ILE A 98 -10.71 -0.65 -1.74
C ILE A 98 -11.10 0.79 -2.12
N THR A 99 -12.19 1.33 -1.57
CA THR A 99 -12.78 2.59 -2.05
C THR A 99 -11.81 3.77 -1.90
N GLY A 100 -11.11 3.86 -0.76
CA GLY A 100 -10.10 4.88 -0.51
C GLY A 100 -8.96 4.81 -1.52
N ALA A 101 -8.35 3.62 -1.67
CA ALA A 101 -7.24 3.38 -2.59
C ALA A 101 -7.59 3.69 -4.05
N VAL A 102 -8.76 3.25 -4.54
CA VAL A 102 -9.21 3.56 -5.92
C VAL A 102 -9.37 5.06 -6.14
N ASN A 103 -9.96 5.77 -5.17
CA ASN A 103 -10.12 7.22 -5.26
C ASN A 103 -8.79 7.96 -5.24
N ALA A 104 -7.83 7.51 -4.44
CA ALA A 104 -6.50 8.08 -4.39
C ALA A 104 -5.72 7.85 -5.69
N LEU A 105 -5.74 6.62 -6.24
CA LEU A 105 -5.08 6.28 -7.50
C LEU A 105 -5.60 7.09 -8.68
N LYS A 106 -6.91 7.32 -8.77
CA LYS A 106 -7.50 8.19 -9.79
C LYS A 106 -6.99 9.63 -9.73
N ARG A 107 -6.78 10.17 -8.52
CA ARG A 107 -6.23 11.52 -8.34
C ARG A 107 -4.76 11.57 -8.73
N PHE A 108 -4.01 10.52 -8.41
CA PHE A 108 -2.60 10.40 -8.73
C PHE A 108 -2.36 10.37 -10.25
N ASP A 109 -3.17 9.63 -11.01
CA ASP A 109 -3.12 9.58 -12.49
C ASP A 109 -3.45 10.95 -13.13
N SER A 110 -4.29 11.76 -12.49
CA SER A 110 -4.61 13.12 -12.96
C SER A 110 -3.51 14.16 -12.73
N GLY A 111 -2.32 13.76 -12.26
CA GLY A 111 -1.17 14.65 -12.03
C GLY A 111 -1.26 15.51 -10.77
N LYS A 112 -2.24 15.26 -9.89
CA LYS A 112 -2.29 15.90 -8.56
C LYS A 112 -1.46 15.06 -7.60
N HIS A 113 -0.27 15.55 -7.24
CA HIS A 113 0.51 15.03 -6.12
C HIS A 113 -0.37 14.96 -4.87
N VAL A 114 -0.58 13.76 -4.35
CA VAL A 114 -1.31 13.53 -3.11
C VAL A 114 -0.29 13.66 -1.98
N PHE A 115 -0.32 14.80 -1.30
CA PHE A 115 0.17 14.89 0.08
C PHE A 115 -1.06 14.77 0.96
N ALA A 116 -1.13 13.73 1.78
CA ALA A 116 -2.04 13.71 2.91
C ALA A 116 -1.45 14.63 3.98
N ILE A 117 -2.29 15.56 4.46
CA ILE A 117 -1.99 16.56 5.48
C ILE A 117 -2.18 15.93 6.86
#